data_AF-T0RXL7-F1
#
_entry.id   AF-T0RXL7-F1
#
_cell.length_a   1.000
_cell.length_b   1.000
_cell.length_c   1.000
_cell.angle_alpha   90.00
_cell.angle_beta   90.00
_cell.angle_gamma   90.00
#
_symmetry.space_group_name_H-M   'P 1'
#
loop_
_entity.id
_entity.type
_entity.pdbx_description
1 polymer ?
#
loop_
_entity_poly.entity_id
_entity_poly.type
_entity_poly.pdbx_seq_one_letter_code
_entity_poly.pdbx_strand_id
1 'polypeptide(L)'
;MNLVSEISRLVGSIEATTFTIPNPSLRKKNKIRTVKSTLAIEGNTFTEEQITAILEGKRVLGHEKELQEVHNAIELYESNLKSYNSKKWQGLFKST
;
A
#
# COMPACT_ATOMS: atom_id res chain seq x y z
N MET A 1 5.57 9.34 -26.79
CA MET A 1 6.78 8.70 -26.20
C MET A 1 7.36 9.46 -24.99
N ASN A 2 7.02 10.74 -24.77
CA ASN A 2 7.68 11.57 -23.75
C ASN A 2 7.49 11.08 -22.30
N LEU A 3 6.29 10.64 -21.91
CA LEU A 3 6.02 10.18 -20.53
C LEU A 3 6.85 8.95 -20.13
N VAL A 4 7.01 7.99 -21.05
CA VAL A 4 7.82 6.79 -20.79
C VAL A 4 9.27 7.19 -20.55
N SER A 5 9.82 8.07 -21.41
CA SER A 5 11.19 8.57 -21.26
C SER A 5 11.39 9.36 -19.97
N GLU A 6 10.40 10.18 -19.58
CA GLU A 6 10.45 10.95 -18.33
C GLU A 6 10.39 10.05 -17.10
N ILE A 7 9.47 9.08 -17.07
CA ILE A 7 9.38 8.08 -15.99
C ILE A 7 10.69 7.31 -15.87
N SER A 8 11.25 6.82 -16.99
CA SER A 8 12.53 6.10 -16.98
C SER A 8 13.68 6.97 -16.44
N ARG A 9 13.75 8.25 -16.80
CA ARG A 9 14.76 9.18 -16.27
C ARG A 9 14.61 9.38 -14.76
N LEU A 10 13.38 9.55 -14.27
CA LEU A 10 13.11 9.73 -12.84
C LEU A 10 13.41 8.47 -12.03
N VAL A 11 13.04 7.29 -12.53
CA VAL A 11 13.37 6.00 -11.91
C VAL A 11 14.88 5.84 -11.80
N GLY A 12 15.62 6.05 -12.90
CA GLY A 12 17.08 5.95 -12.89
C GLY A 12 17.75 6.96 -11.94
N SER A 13 17.20 8.17 -11.82
CA SER A 13 17.67 9.17 -10.85
C SER A 13 17.49 8.71 -9.40
N ILE A 14 16.38 8.03 -9.09
CA ILE A 14 16.13 7.46 -7.76
C ILE A 14 17.08 6.29 -7.51
N GLU A 15 17.26 5.38 -8.46
CA GLU A 15 18.17 4.23 -8.33
C GLU A 15 19.61 4.68 -8.09
N ALA A 16 20.10 5.68 -8.83
CA ALA A 16 21.46 6.20 -8.69
C ALA A 16 21.70 6.92 -7.35
N THR A 17 20.66 7.47 -6.72
CA THR A 17 20.75 8.18 -5.44
C THR A 17 20.48 7.27 -4.23
N THR A 18 19.86 6.10 -4.45
CA THR A 18 19.43 5.18 -3.39
C THR A 18 20.31 3.92 -3.39
N PHE A 19 21.58 4.06 -3.00
CA PHE A 19 22.55 2.95 -2.92
C PHE A 19 22.27 1.94 -1.78
N THR A 20 21.24 2.15 -0.96
CA THR A 20 20.92 1.30 0.21
C THR A 20 19.43 1.04 0.32
N ILE A 21 19.07 -0.04 1.04
CA ILE A 21 17.69 -0.43 1.36
C ILE A 21 16.93 0.83 1.82
N PRO A 22 15.82 1.20 1.17
CA PRO A 22 15.10 2.43 1.52
C PRO A 22 14.73 2.43 3.00
N ASN A 23 14.93 3.59 3.64
CA ASN A 23 14.72 3.79 5.07
C ASN A 23 13.41 3.09 5.53
N PRO A 24 13.46 2.19 6.53
CA PRO A 24 12.29 1.45 7.00
C PRO A 24 11.08 2.35 7.35
N SER A 25 11.34 3.54 7.89
CA SER A 25 10.31 4.53 8.20
C SER A 25 9.66 5.10 6.93
N LEU A 26 10.44 5.32 5.86
CA LEU A 26 9.92 5.78 4.57
C LEU A 26 9.08 4.68 3.90
N ARG A 27 9.52 3.42 3.99
CA ARG A 27 8.74 2.27 3.51
C ARG A 27 7.40 2.15 4.23
N LYS A 28 7.39 2.25 5.56
CA LYS A 28 6.16 2.23 6.37
C LYS A 28 5.22 3.37 5.96
N LYS A 29 5.75 4.60 5.84
CA LYS A 29 4.96 5.77 5.42
C LYS A 29 4.37 5.64 4.02
N ASN A 30 5.15 5.21 3.05
CA ASN A 30 4.67 5.01 1.68
C ASN A 30 3.60 3.92 1.62
N LYS A 31 3.75 2.86 2.42
CA LYS A 31 2.71 1.82 2.50
C LYS A 31 1.39 2.34 3.07
N ILE A 32 1.42 3.12 4.16
CA ILE A 32 0.22 3.73 4.74
C ILE A 32 -0.50 4.59 3.68
N ARG A 33 0.26 5.39 2.93
CA ARG A 33 -0.26 6.20 1.82
C ARG A 33 -0.89 5.38 0.71
N THR A 34 -0.26 4.27 0.32
CA THR A 34 -0.83 3.35 -0.67
C THR A 34 -2.17 2.78 -0.20
N VAL A 35 -2.24 2.27 1.04
CA VAL A 35 -3.49 1.75 1.62
C VAL A 35 -4.57 2.84 1.66
N LYS A 36 -4.24 4.04 2.16
CA LYS A 36 -5.18 5.16 2.22
C LYS A 36 -5.70 5.54 0.84
N SER A 37 -4.81 5.69 -0.13
CA SER A 37 -5.18 6.16 -1.47
C SER A 37 -6.10 5.17 -2.18
N THR A 38 -5.80 3.87 -2.08
CA THR A 38 -6.65 2.82 -2.66
C THR A 38 -8.04 2.81 -2.03
N LEU A 39 -8.13 2.80 -0.70
CA LEU A 39 -9.41 2.72 -0.01
C LEU A 39 -10.24 4.01 -0.15
N ALA A 40 -9.59 5.17 -0.26
CA ALA A 40 -10.29 6.43 -0.51
C ALA A 40 -11.02 6.44 -1.86
N ILE A 41 -10.51 5.75 -2.89
CA ILE A 41 -11.19 5.60 -4.18
C ILE A 41 -12.49 4.79 -4.02
N GLU A 42 -12.51 3.83 -3.09
CA GLU A 42 -13.68 3.01 -2.76
C GLU A 42 -14.63 3.68 -1.75
N GLY A 43 -14.33 4.91 -1.33
CA GLY A 43 -15.17 5.72 -0.44
C GLY A 43 -14.84 5.58 1.05
N ASN A 44 -13.76 4.89 1.41
CA ASN A 44 -13.36 4.71 2.80
C ASN A 44 -12.83 6.02 3.43
N THR A 45 -13.34 6.35 4.61
CA THR A 45 -13.12 7.64 5.27
C THR A 45 -11.93 7.68 6.22
N PHE A 46 -11.31 6.54 6.58
CA PHE A 46 -10.22 6.47 7.56
C PHE A 46 -9.02 7.34 7.17
N THR A 47 -8.46 8.12 8.10
CA THR A 47 -7.28 8.96 7.82
C THR A 47 -5.96 8.16 7.83
N GLU A 48 -4.85 8.77 7.38
CA GLU A 48 -3.52 8.15 7.49
C GLU A 48 -3.17 7.84 8.95
N GLU A 49 -3.56 8.70 9.90
CA GLU A 49 -3.33 8.52 11.34
C GLU A 49 -4.11 7.32 11.87
N GLN A 50 -5.37 7.17 11.45
CA GLN A 50 -6.19 6.02 11.85
C GLN A 50 -5.66 4.71 11.26
N ILE A 51 -5.24 4.69 9.99
CA ILE A 51 -4.59 3.53 9.37
C ILE A 51 -3.27 3.20 10.06
N THR A 52 -2.50 4.23 10.45
CA THR A 52 -1.25 4.06 11.23
C THR A 52 -1.54 3.45 12.59
N ALA A 53 -2.58 3.92 13.28
CA ALA A 53 -2.98 3.39 14.58
C ALA A 53 -3.39 1.91 14.49
N ILE A 54 -4.13 1.52 13.44
CA ILE A 54 -4.47 0.11 13.16
C ILE A 54 -3.21 -0.73 12.95
N LEU A 55 -2.27 -0.24 12.14
CA LEU A 55 -1.00 -0.94 11.88
C LEU A 55 -0.14 -1.10 13.14
N GLU A 56 -0.29 -0.21 14.11
CA GLU A 56 0.40 -0.25 15.41
C GLU A 56 -0.37 -1.04 16.48
N GLY A 57 -1.49 -1.68 16.12
CA GLY A 57 -2.32 -2.46 17.05
C GLY A 57 -3.11 -1.62 18.04
N LYS A 58 -3.27 -0.31 17.78
CA LYS A 58 -4.09 0.59 18.60
C LYS A 58 -5.56 0.43 18.22
N ARG A 59 -6.45 0.67 19.20
CA ARG A 59 -7.90 0.69 18.96
C ARG A 59 -8.29 1.94 18.19
N VAL A 60 -9.13 1.77 17.16
CA VAL A 60 -9.69 2.86 16.37
C VAL A 60 -11.20 2.65 16.26
N LEU A 61 -11.96 3.73 16.37
CA LEU A 61 -13.40 3.73 16.16
C LEU A 61 -13.70 3.97 14.68
N GLY A 62 -14.65 3.21 14.14
CA GLY A 62 -15.14 3.38 12.76
C GLY A 62 -16.18 2.33 12.42
N HIS A 63 -16.70 2.39 11.19
CA HIS A 63 -17.65 1.40 10.73
C HIS A 63 -16.97 0.05 10.51
N GLU A 64 -17.62 -1.04 10.91
CA GLU A 64 -17.06 -2.41 10.83
C GLU A 64 -16.52 -2.74 9.43
N LYS A 65 -17.32 -2.42 8.40
CA LYS A 65 -16.94 -2.61 7.00
C LYS A 65 -15.65 -1.88 6.62
N GLU A 66 -15.53 -0.60 6.96
CA GLU A 66 -14.36 0.20 6.63
C GLU A 66 -13.11 -0.30 7.37
N LEU A 67 -13.27 -0.73 8.62
CA LEU A 67 -12.19 -1.31 9.41
C LEU A 67 -11.69 -2.62 8.77
N GLN A 68 -12.62 -3.47 8.33
CA GLN A 68 -12.29 -4.72 7.65
C GLN A 68 -11.59 -4.48 6.32
N GLU A 69 -12.01 -3.50 5.53
CA GLU A 69 -11.35 -3.08 4.29
C GLU A 69 -9.89 -2.66 4.55
N VAL A 70 -9.64 -1.87 5.61
CA VAL A 70 -8.28 -1.48 6.01
C VAL A 70 -7.44 -2.69 6.39
N HIS A 71 -7.96 -3.61 7.18
CA HIS A 71 -7.26 -4.84 7.56
C HIS A 71 -6.91 -5.70 6.34
N ASN A 72 -7.88 -5.93 5.45
CA ASN A 72 -7.70 -6.70 4.22
C ASN A 72 -6.63 -6.05 3.31
N ALA A 73 -6.67 -4.73 3.15
CA ALA A 73 -5.67 -4.01 2.37
C ALA A 73 -4.27 -4.13 2.97
N ILE A 74 -4.13 -3.96 4.29
CA ILE A 74 -2.83 -4.10 4.97
C ILE A 74 -2.24 -5.50 4.75
N GLU A 75 -3.06 -6.56 4.91
CA GLU A 75 -2.67 -7.95 4.69
C GLU A 75 -2.22 -8.20 3.24
N LEU A 76 -3.00 -7.71 2.27
CA LEU A 76 -2.70 -7.83 0.85
C LEU A 76 -1.31 -7.27 0.51
N TYR A 77 -1.00 -6.06 0.98
CA TYR A 77 0.27 -5.39 0.72
C TYR A 77 1.45 -5.92 1.56
N GLU A 78 1.24 -6.54 2.73
CA GLU A 78 2.34 -7.13 3.54
C GLU A 78 2.79 -8.49 2.99
N SER A 79 1.82 -9.33 2.63
CA SER A 79 2.04 -10.77 2.49
C SER A 79 1.67 -11.27 1.09
N ASN A 80 0.45 -11.01 0.64
CA ASN A 80 -0.10 -11.66 -0.55
C ASN A 80 0.57 -11.18 -1.84
N LEU A 81 0.94 -9.89 -1.93
CA LEU A 81 1.62 -9.33 -3.10
C LEU A 81 3.03 -9.90 -3.33
N LYS A 82 3.76 -10.28 -2.27
CA LYS A 82 5.12 -10.83 -2.43
C LYS A 82 5.11 -12.16 -3.19
N SER A 83 4.06 -12.95 -2.99
CA SER A 83 3.85 -14.24 -3.66
C SER A 83 2.93 -14.15 -4.89
N TYR A 84 2.45 -12.94 -5.22
CA TYR A 84 1.45 -12.79 -6.28
C TYR A 84 2.08 -12.94 -7.67
N ASN A 85 1.47 -13.77 -8.50
CA ASN A 85 1.82 -13.92 -9.91
C ASN A 85 0.72 -13.29 -10.77
N SER A 86 1.03 -12.16 -11.41
CA SER A 86 0.10 -11.42 -12.27
C SER A 86 -0.37 -12.17 -13.52
N LYS A 87 0.34 -13.24 -13.91
CA LYS A 87 -0.06 -14.12 -15.02
C LYS A 87 -1.06 -15.20 -14.61
N LYS A 88 -1.34 -15.34 -13.31
CA LYS A 88 -2.30 -16.31 -12.77
C LYS A 88 -3.54 -15.58 -12.23
N TRP A 89 -4.68 -15.81 -12.87
CA TRP A 89 -5.96 -15.17 -12.56
C TRP A 89 -6.45 -15.36 -11.11
N GLN A 90 -6.02 -16.41 -10.42
CA GLN A 90 -6.54 -16.81 -9.09
C GLN A 90 -5.74 -16.23 -7.91
N GLY A 91 -4.74 -15.36 -8.14
CA GLY A 91 -3.73 -15.05 -7.12
C GLY A 91 -4.04 -13.93 -6.11
N LEU A 92 -5.13 -13.16 -6.25
CA LEU A 92 -5.36 -11.94 -5.44
C LEU A 92 -6.50 -12.05 -4.42
N PHE A 93 -7.50 -12.90 -4.65
CA PHE A 93 -8.70 -12.93 -3.81
C PHE A 93 -8.65 -14.10 -2.84
N LYS A 94 -8.62 -13.81 -1.53
CA LYS A 94 -9.18 -14.75 -0.55
C LYS A 94 -10.70 -14.56 -0.61
N SER A 95 -11.45 -15.64 -0.79
CA SER A 95 -12.90 -15.66 -0.69
C SER A 95 -13.31 -15.06 0.67
N THR A 96 -13.88 -13.86 0.64
CA THR A 96 -14.76 -13.33 1.69
C THR A 96 -15.98 -14.22 1.87
#